data_AF-A0A3M4T7T9-F1
#
_entry.id   AF-A0A3M4T7T9-F1
#
_cell.length_a   1.000
_cell.length_b   1.000
_cell.length_c   1.000
_cell.angle_alpha   90.00
_cell.angle_beta   90.00
_cell.angle_gamma   90.00
#
_symmetry.space_group_name_H-M   'P 1'
#
loop_
_entity.id
_entity.type
_entity.pdbx_description
1 polymer ?
#
loop_
_entity_poly.entity_id
_entity_poly.type
_entity_poly.pdbx_seq_one_letter_code
_entity_poly.pdbx_strand_id
1 'polypeptide(L)'
;MNPLFKLSPLAFAVTLALLPDAQAADYVLTNGQETFNSDRVIDGSIEVRSTDGNTSSLTINSGATVTSEGGNIVGQASSTGVNPAQASVIVEGAGSRWVVPRTSFVLGNTIVVGGVGQGDLNVRNGGQVSVRDLDLGEVNGYRSNEFSNAQLLVSGQNSLVDAVNIEAGGVFVYRSSITANDGGKINSQQVDIDSVVNLSGAGTAGTTVARSETETTLLSITAQY
;
A
#
# COMPACT_ATOMS: atom_id res chain seq x y z
N MET A 1 18.80 14.27 -6.10
CA MET A 1 19.53 12.99 -5.96
C MET A 1 18.51 11.88 -6.00
N ASN A 2 18.71 10.90 -6.88
CA ASN A 2 17.70 9.94 -7.30
C ASN A 2 17.99 8.57 -6.68
N PRO A 3 17.03 7.94 -5.99
CA PRO A 3 16.98 6.50 -5.93
C PRO A 3 15.68 6.03 -6.58
N LEU A 4 15.67 6.01 -7.92
CA LEU A 4 14.69 5.25 -8.68
C LEU A 4 15.12 3.78 -8.58
N PHE A 5 14.63 3.08 -7.57
CA PHE A 5 14.87 1.65 -7.38
C PHE A 5 14.25 0.88 -8.56
N LYS A 6 15.05 0.63 -9.58
CA LYS A 6 14.75 -0.27 -10.69
C LYS A 6 15.53 -1.55 -10.45
N LEU A 7 14.98 -2.46 -9.64
CA LEU A 7 15.42 -3.85 -9.71
C LEU A 7 15.03 -4.38 -11.10
N SER A 8 16.01 -4.85 -11.86
CA SER A 8 15.72 -5.49 -13.14
C SER A 8 14.99 -6.82 -12.88
N PRO A 9 14.14 -7.30 -13.81
CA PRO A 9 13.46 -8.60 -13.66
C PRO A 9 14.45 -9.75 -13.37
N LEU A 10 15.64 -9.69 -13.95
CA LEU A 10 16.70 -10.66 -13.72
C LEU A 10 17.31 -10.54 -12.32
N ALA A 11 17.56 -9.30 -11.84
CA ALA A 11 18.04 -9.09 -10.47
C ALA A 11 17.00 -9.57 -9.45
N PHE A 12 15.72 -9.40 -9.74
CA PHE A 12 14.63 -9.92 -8.93
C PHE A 12 14.61 -11.45 -8.86
N ALA A 13 14.60 -12.12 -10.03
CA ALA A 13 14.59 -13.57 -10.11
C ALA A 13 15.83 -14.22 -9.44
N VAL A 14 17.00 -13.59 -9.59
CA VAL A 14 18.24 -14.05 -8.94
C VAL A 14 18.18 -13.84 -7.42
N THR A 15 17.58 -12.74 -6.95
CA THR A 15 17.37 -12.50 -5.51
C THR A 15 16.39 -13.52 -4.92
N LEU A 16 15.29 -13.83 -5.64
CA LEU A 16 14.32 -14.86 -5.28
C LEU A 16 14.96 -16.24 -5.09
N ALA A 17 15.82 -16.65 -6.03
CA ALA A 17 16.43 -17.97 -6.05
C ALA A 17 17.53 -18.17 -4.99
N LEU A 18 18.04 -17.10 -4.38
CA LEU A 18 19.19 -17.14 -3.47
C LEU A 18 18.83 -16.96 -1.99
N LEU A 19 17.55 -16.72 -1.67
CA LEU A 19 17.11 -16.49 -0.29
C LEU A 19 16.56 -17.79 0.35
N PRO A 20 17.06 -18.16 1.54
CA PRO A 20 16.69 -19.41 2.20
C PRO A 20 15.22 -19.48 2.66
N ASP A 21 14.55 -18.32 2.75
CA ASP A 21 13.16 -18.19 3.23
C ASP A 21 12.18 -17.79 2.11
N ALA A 22 12.46 -18.17 0.86
CA ALA A 22 11.55 -17.93 -0.25
C ALA A 22 10.30 -18.83 -0.14
N GLN A 23 9.13 -18.22 0.07
CA GLN A 23 7.84 -18.92 0.09
C GLN A 23 7.25 -18.96 -1.33
N ALA A 24 7.08 -20.16 -1.89
CA ALA A 24 6.59 -20.39 -3.27
C ALA A 24 5.06 -20.22 -3.46
N ALA A 25 4.38 -19.48 -2.58
CA ALA A 25 2.93 -19.34 -2.57
C ALA A 25 2.51 -18.06 -1.84
N ASP A 26 1.24 -17.68 -1.99
CA ASP A 26 0.64 -16.57 -1.25
C ASP A 26 0.84 -16.72 0.26
N TYR A 27 1.24 -15.64 0.92
CA TYR A 27 1.27 -15.56 2.38
C TYR A 27 -0.09 -15.09 2.87
N VAL A 28 -0.84 -15.95 3.56
CA VAL A 28 -2.20 -15.65 4.03
C VAL A 28 -2.23 -15.50 5.55
N LEU A 29 -2.62 -14.32 6.03
CA LEU A 29 -2.84 -14.02 7.43
C LEU A 29 -4.31 -13.65 7.66
N THR A 30 -5.06 -14.54 8.29
CA THR A 30 -6.50 -14.34 8.58
C THR A 30 -6.73 -14.20 10.09
N ASN A 31 -7.32 -13.08 10.52
CA ASN A 31 -7.63 -12.78 11.93
C ASN A 31 -6.42 -12.93 12.89
N GLY A 32 -5.22 -12.60 12.39
CA GLY A 32 -3.97 -12.86 13.10
C GLY A 32 -3.09 -11.62 13.22
N GLN A 33 -2.05 -11.72 14.03
CA GLN A 33 -1.02 -10.69 14.15
C GLN A 33 0.35 -11.32 13.93
N GLU A 34 1.09 -10.79 12.97
CA GLU A 34 2.41 -11.31 12.60
C GLU A 34 3.41 -10.16 12.50
N THR A 35 4.69 -10.45 12.78
CA THR A 35 5.79 -9.52 12.54
C THR A 35 6.88 -10.16 11.69
N PHE A 36 7.21 -9.52 10.58
CA PHE A 36 8.40 -9.80 9.78
C PHE A 36 9.53 -8.87 10.21
N ASN A 37 10.50 -9.43 10.94
CA ASN A 37 11.67 -8.74 11.49
C ASN A 37 12.98 -9.10 10.78
N SER A 38 12.90 -9.84 9.67
CA SER A 38 14.00 -10.27 8.82
C SER A 38 13.55 -10.27 7.37
N ASP A 39 14.51 -10.25 6.45
CA ASP A 39 14.23 -10.24 5.01
C ASP A 39 13.42 -11.46 4.61
N ARG A 40 12.39 -11.26 3.77
CA ARG A 40 11.53 -12.34 3.27
C ARG A 40 11.24 -12.16 1.79
N VAL A 41 11.06 -13.29 1.12
CA VAL A 41 10.61 -13.33 -0.26
C VAL A 41 9.41 -14.24 -0.34
N ILE A 42 8.35 -13.71 -0.94
CA ILE A 42 7.09 -14.39 -1.16
C ILE A 42 6.88 -14.40 -2.66
N ASP A 43 7.06 -15.55 -3.27
CA ASP A 43 6.76 -15.83 -4.67
C ASP A 43 5.24 -16.09 -4.78
N GLY A 44 4.50 -15.01 -4.51
CA GLY A 44 3.05 -14.93 -4.37
C GLY A 44 2.65 -13.59 -3.74
N SER A 45 1.36 -13.41 -3.47
CA SER A 45 0.83 -12.20 -2.83
C SER A 45 0.84 -12.28 -1.31
N ILE A 46 0.92 -11.12 -0.65
CA ILE A 46 0.63 -11.01 0.79
C ILE A 46 -0.86 -10.73 0.97
N GLU A 47 -1.58 -11.66 1.59
CA GLU A 47 -3.02 -11.59 1.84
C GLU A 47 -3.26 -11.40 3.34
N VAL A 48 -3.51 -10.16 3.76
CA VAL A 48 -3.92 -9.85 5.14
C VAL A 48 -5.43 -9.68 5.16
N ARG A 49 -6.11 -10.63 5.80
CA ARG A 49 -7.56 -10.75 5.78
C ARG A 49 -8.14 -10.72 7.18
N SER A 50 -9.30 -10.11 7.33
CA SER A 50 -10.05 -10.19 8.58
C SER A 50 -11.52 -10.53 8.32
N THR A 51 -12.18 -11.25 9.24
CA THR A 51 -13.60 -11.65 9.16
C THR A 51 -14.31 -11.41 10.49
N ASP A 52 -15.64 -11.38 10.48
CA ASP A 52 -16.50 -11.46 11.68
C ASP A 52 -16.18 -10.45 12.80
N GLY A 53 -15.81 -9.22 12.42
CA GLY A 53 -15.46 -8.14 13.35
C GLY A 53 -14.12 -8.31 14.06
N ASN A 54 -13.28 -9.24 13.60
CA ASN A 54 -11.91 -9.38 14.07
C ASN A 54 -10.99 -8.34 13.44
N THR A 55 -9.73 -8.37 13.87
CA THR A 55 -8.64 -7.64 13.23
C THR A 55 -7.55 -8.57 12.74
N SER A 56 -6.86 -8.17 11.69
CA SER A 56 -5.67 -8.85 11.18
C SER A 56 -4.59 -7.81 10.87
N SER A 57 -3.36 -8.06 11.31
CA SER A 57 -2.27 -7.08 11.21
C SER A 57 -0.95 -7.76 10.88
N LEU A 58 -0.30 -7.31 9.81
CA LEU A 58 1.08 -7.67 9.51
C LEU A 58 2.00 -6.46 9.71
N THR A 59 3.05 -6.63 10.50
CA THR A 59 4.08 -5.60 10.69
C THR A 59 5.39 -6.02 10.03
N ILE A 60 5.95 -5.17 9.18
CA ILE A 60 7.28 -5.30 8.59
C ILE A 60 8.17 -4.27 9.28
N ASN A 61 9.15 -4.73 10.06
CA ASN A 61 9.96 -3.85 10.89
C ASN A 61 11.42 -4.29 11.02
N SER A 62 12.16 -3.63 11.92
CA SER A 62 13.54 -4.00 12.28
C SER A 62 14.51 -4.00 11.10
N GLY A 63 14.24 -3.20 10.06
CA GLY A 63 15.09 -3.13 8.87
C GLY A 63 14.82 -4.23 7.84
N ALA A 64 13.78 -5.06 8.04
CA ALA A 64 13.42 -6.14 7.14
C ALA A 64 13.00 -5.64 5.76
N THR A 65 13.52 -6.28 4.71
CA THR A 65 13.05 -6.12 3.34
C THR A 65 12.20 -7.32 2.93
N VAL A 66 10.91 -7.07 2.71
CA VAL A 66 9.94 -8.08 2.30
C VAL A 66 9.58 -7.85 0.85
N THR A 67 9.63 -8.90 0.06
CA THR A 67 9.33 -8.86 -1.36
C THR A 67 8.15 -9.79 -1.67
N SER A 68 7.16 -9.32 -2.41
CA SER A 68 6.01 -10.13 -2.84
C SER A 68 5.59 -9.80 -4.27
N GLU A 69 4.85 -10.68 -4.94
CA GLU A 69 4.28 -10.38 -6.26
C GLU A 69 3.14 -9.37 -6.18
N GLY A 70 2.45 -9.29 -5.04
CA GLY A 70 1.36 -8.35 -4.81
C GLY A 70 0.96 -8.27 -3.35
N GLY A 71 -0.15 -7.60 -3.09
CA GLY A 71 -0.72 -7.50 -1.76
C GLY A 71 -2.21 -7.23 -1.77
N ASN A 72 -2.89 -7.73 -0.75
CA ASN A 72 -4.31 -7.51 -0.53
C ASN A 72 -4.58 -7.36 0.97
N ILE A 73 -5.11 -6.21 1.37
CA ILE A 73 -5.34 -5.83 2.77
C ILE A 73 -6.82 -5.57 2.95
N VAL A 74 -7.56 -6.59 3.37
CA VAL A 74 -9.04 -6.53 3.37
C VAL A 74 -9.63 -7.18 4.61
N GLY A 75 -10.27 -6.38 5.45
CA GLY A 75 -11.27 -6.85 6.38
C GLY A 75 -12.61 -6.99 5.68
N GLN A 76 -13.29 -8.12 5.88
CA GLN A 76 -14.58 -8.44 5.27
C GLN A 76 -15.61 -7.33 5.52
N ALA A 77 -16.31 -6.95 4.44
CA ALA A 77 -17.34 -5.92 4.46
C ALA A 77 -18.42 -6.22 5.50
N SER A 78 -18.66 -5.24 6.37
CA SER A 78 -19.84 -5.25 7.23
C SER A 78 -21.07 -4.89 6.40
N SER A 79 -22.19 -5.58 6.62
CA SER A 79 -23.49 -5.22 6.04
C SER A 79 -24.29 -4.26 6.92
N THR A 80 -23.82 -3.99 8.14
CA THR A 80 -24.54 -3.18 9.14
C THR A 80 -23.73 -2.00 9.67
N GLY A 81 -22.44 -1.94 9.33
CA GLY A 81 -21.48 -0.99 9.90
C GLY A 81 -21.07 -1.29 11.35
N VAL A 82 -21.67 -2.30 11.99
CA VAL A 82 -21.33 -2.71 13.36
C VAL A 82 -20.20 -3.74 13.32
N ASN A 83 -19.20 -3.55 14.20
CA ASN A 83 -18.01 -4.41 14.32
C ASN A 83 -17.43 -4.80 12.96
N PRO A 84 -17.00 -3.83 12.13
CA PRO A 84 -16.40 -4.16 10.84
C PRO A 84 -15.10 -4.92 11.07
N ALA A 85 -14.86 -5.94 10.26
CA ALA A 85 -13.56 -6.60 10.25
C ALA A 85 -12.53 -5.64 9.66
N GLN A 86 -11.33 -5.59 10.25
CA GLN A 86 -10.26 -4.68 9.84
C GLN A 86 -8.99 -5.45 9.51
N ALA A 87 -8.39 -5.16 8.36
CA ALA A 87 -7.05 -5.61 8.03
C ALA A 87 -6.06 -4.42 7.99
N SER A 88 -4.82 -4.66 8.40
CA SER A 88 -3.77 -3.66 8.30
C SER A 88 -2.40 -4.25 7.95
N VAL A 89 -1.63 -3.48 7.18
CA VAL A 89 -0.18 -3.69 7.05
C VAL A 89 0.53 -2.45 7.55
N ILE A 90 1.58 -2.66 8.36
CA ILE A 90 2.44 -1.61 8.89
C ILE A 90 3.85 -1.86 8.41
N VAL A 91 4.43 -0.92 7.66
CA VAL A 91 5.85 -0.92 7.32
C VAL A 91 6.52 0.17 8.13
N GLU A 92 7.35 -0.21 9.11
CA GLU A 92 7.89 0.75 10.06
C GLU A 92 9.34 0.56 10.46
N GLY A 93 9.98 1.69 10.77
CA GLY A 93 11.37 1.74 11.17
C GLY A 93 12.32 1.90 10.00
N ALA A 94 13.47 2.52 10.28
CA ALA A 94 14.47 2.79 9.27
C ALA A 94 14.96 1.48 8.62
N GLY A 95 14.96 1.47 7.29
CA GLY A 95 15.43 0.32 6.50
C GLY A 95 14.38 -0.76 6.25
N SER A 96 13.22 -0.71 6.91
CA SER A 96 12.12 -1.65 6.68
C SER A 96 11.43 -1.34 5.36
N ARG A 97 11.21 -2.36 4.53
CA ARG A 97 10.68 -2.21 3.18
C ARG A 97 9.68 -3.29 2.82
N TRP A 98 8.64 -2.90 2.10
CA TRP A 98 7.82 -3.81 1.31
C TRP A 98 7.97 -3.47 -0.17
N VAL A 99 8.44 -4.44 -0.95
CA VAL A 99 8.74 -4.28 -2.38
C VAL A 99 7.87 -5.21 -3.20
N VAL A 100 7.06 -4.63 -4.08
CA VAL A 100 6.27 -5.33 -5.09
C VAL A 100 6.82 -4.96 -6.48
N PRO A 101 7.19 -5.94 -7.34
CA PRO A 101 7.79 -5.69 -8.64
C PRO A 101 7.02 -4.70 -9.51
N ARG A 102 7.75 -3.79 -10.15
CA ARG A 102 7.18 -2.82 -11.10
C ARG A 102 7.00 -3.33 -12.52
N THR A 103 7.35 -4.59 -12.75
CA THR A 103 7.43 -5.20 -14.07
C THR A 103 6.06 -5.71 -14.52
N SER A 104 5.67 -5.39 -15.75
CA SER A 104 4.38 -5.79 -16.35
C SER A 104 4.27 -7.28 -16.73
N PHE A 105 5.31 -8.08 -16.48
CA PHE A 105 5.35 -9.50 -16.84
C PHE A 105 4.96 -10.45 -15.69
N VAL A 106 4.77 -9.91 -14.48
CA VAL A 106 4.32 -10.66 -13.31
C VAL A 106 2.80 -10.44 -13.19
N LEU A 107 2.04 -11.51 -12.99
CA LEU A 107 0.57 -11.50 -12.85
C LEU A 107 0.10 -10.89 -11.52
N GLY A 108 1.04 -10.50 -10.64
CA GLY A 108 0.86 -9.59 -9.53
C GLY A 108 1.84 -8.43 -9.64
N ASN A 109 1.35 -7.21 -9.40
CA ASN A 109 2.16 -6.02 -9.13
C ASN A 109 1.35 -4.91 -8.43
N THR A 110 0.20 -5.30 -7.89
CA THR A 110 -0.77 -4.42 -7.26
C THR A 110 -0.79 -4.68 -5.77
N ILE A 111 -0.85 -3.61 -4.98
CA ILE A 111 -1.32 -3.69 -3.60
C ILE A 111 -2.72 -3.12 -3.58
N VAL A 112 -3.69 -3.95 -3.20
CA VAL A 112 -5.06 -3.55 -2.94
C VAL A 112 -5.22 -3.29 -1.45
N VAL A 113 -5.71 -2.12 -1.10
CA VAL A 113 -6.07 -1.74 0.27
C VAL A 113 -7.55 -1.49 0.31
N GLY A 114 -8.27 -2.20 1.17
CA GLY A 114 -9.73 -2.11 1.22
C GLY A 114 -10.40 -2.71 -0.02
N GLY A 115 -11.51 -2.12 -0.46
CA GLY A 115 -12.43 -2.70 -1.43
C GLY A 115 -13.64 -3.33 -0.74
N VAL A 116 -13.60 -4.64 -0.49
CA VAL A 116 -14.68 -5.40 0.18
C VAL A 116 -14.60 -5.30 1.71
N GLY A 117 -14.59 -4.07 2.23
CA GLY A 117 -14.58 -3.75 3.66
C GLY A 117 -13.43 -2.84 4.08
N GLN A 118 -12.78 -3.07 5.22
CA GLN A 118 -11.83 -2.13 5.82
C GLN A 118 -10.37 -2.57 5.66
N GLY A 119 -9.53 -1.69 5.10
CA GLY A 119 -8.09 -1.93 4.95
C GLY A 119 -7.24 -0.69 5.21
N ASP A 120 -6.12 -0.89 5.92
CA ASP A 120 -5.16 0.18 6.20
C ASP A 120 -3.74 -0.20 5.77
N LEU A 121 -3.08 0.68 5.03
CA LEU A 121 -1.64 0.64 4.78
C LEU A 121 -0.95 1.80 5.50
N ASN A 122 -0.12 1.47 6.48
CA ASN A 122 0.61 2.43 7.30
C ASN A 122 2.11 2.34 7.02
N VAL A 123 2.70 3.44 6.57
CA VAL A 123 4.14 3.54 6.30
C VAL A 123 4.72 4.63 7.19
N ARG A 124 5.47 4.23 8.22
CA ARG A 124 5.85 5.16 9.28
C ARG A 124 7.30 5.02 9.75
N ASN A 125 7.81 6.06 10.42
CA ASN A 125 9.10 6.03 11.10
C ASN A 125 10.28 5.58 10.21
N GLY A 126 10.29 5.97 8.92
CA GLY A 126 11.34 5.61 7.98
C GLY A 126 11.11 4.31 7.18
N GLY A 127 9.95 3.66 7.36
CA GLY A 127 9.52 2.53 6.54
C GLY A 127 9.22 2.94 5.09
N GLN A 128 9.32 2.00 4.15
CA GLN A 128 9.14 2.30 2.72
C GLN A 128 8.32 1.22 2.00
N VAL A 129 7.44 1.65 1.10
CA VAL A 129 6.69 0.77 0.20
C VAL A 129 7.00 1.14 -1.25
N SER A 130 7.35 0.15 -2.06
CA SER A 130 7.57 0.31 -3.50
C SER A 130 6.67 -0.64 -4.26
N VAL A 131 5.80 -0.11 -5.09
CA VAL A 131 4.81 -0.89 -5.85
C VAL A 131 4.65 -0.33 -7.25
N ARG A 132 4.06 -1.09 -8.17
CA ARG A 132 3.58 -0.55 -9.44
C ARG A 132 2.25 0.15 -9.23
N ASP A 133 1.24 -0.62 -8.86
CA ASP A 133 -0.14 -0.18 -8.82
C ASP A 133 -0.61 -0.23 -7.35
N LEU A 134 -1.02 0.90 -6.80
CA LEU A 134 -1.63 0.99 -5.49
C LEU A 134 -3.11 1.33 -5.66
N ASP A 135 -3.97 0.38 -5.34
CA ASP A 135 -5.42 0.51 -5.46
C ASP A 135 -6.03 0.65 -4.05
N LEU A 136 -6.61 1.83 -3.77
CA LEU A 136 -7.29 2.16 -2.53
C LEU A 136 -8.80 2.11 -2.76
N GLY A 137 -9.38 0.93 -2.58
CA GLY A 137 -10.83 0.73 -2.69
C GLY A 137 -11.30 -0.27 -3.71
N GLU A 138 -10.39 -1.02 -4.35
CA GLU A 138 -10.71 -1.93 -5.44
C GLU A 138 -11.53 -1.15 -6.49
N VAL A 139 -10.95 -0.07 -7.02
CA VAL A 139 -11.65 0.95 -7.84
C VAL A 139 -12.36 0.32 -9.05
N ASN A 140 -11.80 -0.77 -9.58
CA ASN A 140 -12.35 -1.52 -10.71
C ASN A 140 -13.26 -2.70 -10.30
N GLY A 141 -13.54 -2.88 -9.01
CA GLY A 141 -14.33 -3.95 -8.43
C GLY A 141 -15.77 -3.55 -8.09
N TYR A 142 -16.69 -4.51 -8.11
CA TYR A 142 -18.12 -4.31 -7.82
C TYR A 142 -18.52 -4.65 -6.39
N ARG A 143 -17.55 -4.85 -5.49
CA ARG A 143 -17.76 -5.55 -4.22
C ARG A 143 -17.76 -4.63 -2.99
N SER A 144 -17.50 -3.34 -3.17
CA SER A 144 -17.50 -2.32 -2.12
C SER A 144 -18.91 -1.93 -1.69
N ASN A 145 -19.06 -1.46 -0.45
CA ASN A 145 -20.33 -0.95 0.10
C ASN A 145 -20.13 0.34 0.93
N GLU A 146 -21.22 0.91 1.46
CA GLU A 146 -21.21 2.17 2.25
C GLU A 146 -20.39 2.09 3.56
N PHE A 147 -20.02 0.89 3.99
CA PHE A 147 -19.19 0.61 5.17
C PHE A 147 -17.81 0.10 4.79
N SER A 148 -17.36 0.32 3.56
CA SER A 148 -16.02 -0.06 3.12
C SER A 148 -15.08 1.15 3.21
N ASN A 149 -13.81 0.92 3.56
CA ASN A 149 -12.81 1.98 3.78
C ASN A 149 -11.41 1.53 3.34
N ALA A 150 -10.65 2.46 2.77
CA ALA A 150 -9.23 2.29 2.47
C ALA A 150 -8.45 3.47 3.01
N GLN A 151 -7.42 3.20 3.80
CA GLN A 151 -6.55 4.24 4.31
C GLN A 151 -5.11 4.00 3.90
N LEU A 152 -4.51 5.04 3.35
CA LEU A 152 -3.07 5.16 3.22
C LEU A 152 -2.58 6.24 4.18
N LEU A 153 -1.70 5.86 5.11
CA LEU A 153 -1.00 6.80 5.98
C LEU A 153 0.50 6.70 5.73
N VAL A 154 1.13 7.83 5.40
CA VAL A 154 2.59 7.95 5.28
C VAL A 154 3.10 9.01 6.23
N SER A 155 3.74 8.59 7.33
CA SER A 155 4.06 9.49 8.44
C SER A 155 5.51 9.43 8.89
N GLY A 156 6.08 10.58 9.22
CA GLY A 156 7.44 10.65 9.77
C GLY A 156 8.53 10.76 8.69
N GLN A 157 9.68 11.29 9.12
CA GLN A 157 10.81 11.54 8.26
C GLN A 157 11.31 10.26 7.58
N ASN A 158 11.57 10.35 6.27
CA ASN A 158 12.05 9.25 5.42
C ASN A 158 11.04 8.11 5.18
N SER A 159 9.80 8.25 5.67
CA SER A 159 8.72 7.35 5.27
C SER A 159 8.30 7.65 3.83
N LEU A 160 8.21 6.61 3.01
CA LEU A 160 7.97 6.76 1.57
C LEU A 160 7.03 5.69 1.03
N VAL A 161 6.02 6.13 0.28
CA VAL A 161 5.32 5.28 -0.69
C VAL A 161 5.74 5.74 -2.07
N ASP A 162 6.35 4.84 -2.83
CA ASP A 162 6.72 5.06 -4.22
C ASP A 162 5.90 4.11 -5.08
N ALA A 163 4.89 4.63 -5.77
CA ALA A 163 4.01 3.90 -6.67
C ALA A 163 4.22 4.39 -8.11
N VAL A 164 3.88 3.56 -9.11
CA VAL A 164 3.78 4.04 -10.50
C VAL A 164 2.41 4.65 -10.70
N ASN A 165 1.36 3.91 -10.32
CA ASN A 165 -0.03 4.33 -10.41
C ASN A 165 -0.66 4.28 -9.01
N ILE A 166 -1.43 5.32 -8.67
CA ILE A 166 -2.29 5.34 -7.49
C ILE A 166 -3.71 5.54 -7.98
N GLU A 167 -4.59 4.59 -7.65
CA GLU A 167 -6.02 4.66 -7.89
C GLU A 167 -6.72 4.68 -6.54
N ALA A 168 -7.66 5.61 -6.32
CA ALA A 168 -8.44 5.69 -5.09
C ALA A 168 -9.87 6.12 -5.38
N GLY A 169 -10.87 5.41 -4.85
CA GLY A 169 -12.29 5.71 -5.13
C GLY A 169 -13.15 4.45 -5.27
N GLY A 170 -14.32 4.59 -5.91
CA GLY A 170 -15.24 3.47 -6.20
C GLY A 170 -16.68 3.89 -6.45
N VAL A 171 -17.44 3.08 -7.20
CA VAL A 171 -18.79 3.41 -7.72
C VAL A 171 -19.89 3.52 -6.65
N PHE A 172 -19.70 2.92 -5.47
CA PHE A 172 -20.66 2.98 -4.36
C PHE A 172 -20.04 3.77 -3.21
N VAL A 173 -20.71 4.81 -2.69
CA VAL A 173 -20.23 5.77 -1.67
C VAL A 173 -19.18 5.15 -0.74
N TYR A 174 -17.91 5.33 -1.09
CA TYR A 174 -16.77 4.69 -0.48
C TYR A 174 -15.84 5.76 0.08
N ARG A 175 -15.30 5.53 1.28
CA ARG A 175 -14.29 6.43 1.85
C ARG A 175 -12.90 5.82 1.64
N SER A 176 -12.22 6.23 0.58
CA SER A 176 -10.77 6.17 0.53
C SER A 176 -10.19 7.42 1.21
N SER A 177 -9.00 7.31 1.80
CA SER A 177 -8.26 8.47 2.28
C SER A 177 -6.76 8.27 2.14
N ILE A 178 -6.07 9.34 1.74
CA ILE A 178 -4.63 9.41 1.65
C ILE A 178 -4.14 10.51 2.58
N THR A 179 -3.32 10.15 3.55
CA THR A 179 -2.71 11.08 4.48
C THR A 179 -1.20 10.97 4.42
N ALA A 180 -0.52 12.10 4.22
CA ALA A 180 0.91 12.20 4.46
C ALA A 180 1.17 13.29 5.50
N ASN A 181 1.99 12.99 6.50
CA ASN A 181 2.34 13.94 7.54
C ASN A 181 3.75 13.78 8.11
N ASP A 182 4.20 14.79 8.86
CA ASP A 182 5.45 14.79 9.63
C ASP A 182 6.69 14.37 8.81
N GLY A 183 6.78 14.80 7.55
CA GLY A 183 7.90 14.50 6.67
C GLY A 183 7.71 13.25 5.79
N GLY A 184 6.55 12.61 5.87
CA GLY A 184 6.15 11.50 5.00
C GLY A 184 5.98 11.92 3.54
N LYS A 185 6.29 11.01 2.62
CA LYS A 185 6.32 11.30 1.17
C LYS A 185 5.57 10.27 0.35
N ILE A 186 4.85 10.75 -0.65
CA ILE A 186 4.19 9.92 -1.66
C ILE A 186 4.65 10.35 -3.05
N ASN A 187 5.27 9.41 -3.76
CA ASN A 187 5.67 9.57 -5.14
C ASN A 187 4.78 8.71 -6.04
N SER A 188 4.27 9.30 -7.12
CA SER A 188 3.54 8.59 -8.17
C SER A 188 3.82 9.17 -9.55
N GLN A 189 3.68 8.35 -10.59
CA GLN A 189 3.73 8.81 -11.99
C GLN A 189 2.34 9.14 -12.53
N GLN A 190 1.33 8.34 -12.16
CA GLN A 190 -0.07 8.55 -12.52
C GLN A 190 -0.94 8.44 -11.28
N VAL A 191 -1.96 9.29 -11.23
CA VAL A 191 -2.85 9.39 -10.07
C VAL A 191 -4.27 9.56 -10.58
N ASP A 192 -5.17 8.71 -10.11
CA ASP A 192 -6.62 8.82 -10.28
C ASP A 192 -7.26 8.74 -8.89
N ILE A 193 -7.85 9.84 -8.42
CA ILE A 193 -8.29 9.98 -7.03
C ILE A 193 -9.68 10.60 -7.00
N ASP A 194 -10.65 9.79 -6.59
CA ASP A 194 -11.94 10.19 -6.04
C ASP A 194 -11.94 9.88 -4.53
N SER A 195 -11.25 10.72 -3.75
CA SER A 195 -10.88 10.45 -2.37
C SER A 195 -10.60 11.71 -1.56
N VAL A 196 -10.48 11.56 -0.22
CA VAL A 196 -9.99 12.63 0.67
C VAL A 196 -8.47 12.57 0.77
N VAL A 197 -7.78 13.67 0.42
CA VAL A 197 -6.32 13.78 0.54
C VAL A 197 -5.93 14.84 1.58
N ASN A 198 -5.14 14.45 2.58
CA ASN A 198 -4.63 15.32 3.64
C ASN A 198 -3.10 15.35 3.66
N LEU A 199 -2.50 16.54 3.47
CA LEU A 199 -1.05 16.75 3.52
C LEU A 199 -0.73 17.79 4.60
N SER A 200 0.09 17.43 5.59
CA SER A 200 0.40 18.33 6.71
C SER A 200 1.80 18.13 7.30
N GLY A 201 2.33 19.09 8.05
CA GLY A 201 3.65 18.97 8.71
C GLY A 201 4.85 19.27 7.79
N ALA A 202 5.98 19.58 8.43
CA ALA A 202 7.19 20.03 7.72
C ALA A 202 7.85 18.89 6.93
N GLY A 203 8.30 19.19 5.71
CA GLY A 203 8.98 18.21 4.84
C GLY A 203 8.06 17.17 4.18
N THR A 204 6.76 17.26 4.45
CA THR A 204 5.72 16.44 3.81
C THR A 204 5.53 16.87 2.35
N ALA A 205 5.54 15.91 1.45
CA ALA A 205 5.35 16.16 0.02
C ALA A 205 4.53 15.04 -0.64
N GLY A 206 3.61 15.44 -1.50
CA GLY A 206 2.88 14.56 -2.41
C GLY A 206 3.02 15.07 -3.84
N THR A 207 3.26 14.17 -4.78
CA THR A 207 3.01 14.49 -6.20
C THR A 207 1.63 13.94 -6.56
N THR A 208 0.66 14.84 -6.77
CA THR A 208 -0.70 14.49 -7.19
C THR A 208 -0.88 14.96 -8.62
N VAL A 209 -0.96 14.05 -9.59
CA VAL A 209 -1.40 14.40 -10.94
C VAL A 209 -2.92 14.35 -10.93
N ALA A 210 -3.59 15.49 -10.73
CA ALA A 210 -5.04 15.53 -10.84
C ALA A 210 -5.41 15.51 -12.34
N ARG A 211 -6.05 14.43 -12.81
CA ARG A 211 -6.73 14.44 -14.10
C ARG A 211 -8.15 14.97 -13.89
N SER A 212 -8.35 16.25 -14.21
CA SER A 212 -9.68 16.74 -14.59
C SER A 212 -9.92 16.29 -16.03
N GLU A 213 -11.15 15.90 -16.39
CA GLU A 213 -11.55 15.29 -17.68
C GLU A 213 -11.17 16.08 -18.96
N THR A 214 -10.47 17.21 -18.84
CA THR A 214 -10.10 18.09 -19.95
C THR A 214 -8.62 18.47 -20.02
N GLU A 215 -7.75 18.17 -19.04
CA GLU A 215 -6.31 18.47 -19.13
C GLU A 215 -5.49 17.73 -18.06
N THR A 216 -4.35 17.13 -18.43
CA THR A 216 -3.40 16.54 -17.48
C THR A 216 -2.49 17.65 -16.93
N THR A 217 -2.71 18.05 -15.68
CA THR A 217 -1.80 19.01 -15.00
C THR A 217 -1.01 18.28 -13.92
N LEU A 218 0.32 18.34 -14.02
CA LEU A 218 1.21 17.82 -12.97
C LEU A 218 1.17 18.80 -11.78
N LEU A 219 0.61 18.39 -10.64
CA LEU A 219 0.55 19.20 -9.42
C LEU A 219 1.51 18.59 -8.37
N SER A 220 2.69 19.19 -8.23
CA SER A 220 3.53 18.93 -7.05
C SER A 220 2.98 19.75 -5.88
N ILE A 221 2.43 19.09 -4.86
CA ILE A 221 1.93 19.75 -3.64
C ILE A 221 2.95 19.50 -2.53
N THR A 222 3.76 20.52 -2.24
CA THR A 222 4.67 20.53 -1.10
C THR A 222 4.02 21.33 0.01
N ALA A 223 3.84 20.75 1.20
CA ALA A 223 3.43 21.50 2.37
C ALA A 223 4.59 22.41 2.79
N GLN A 224 4.45 23.73 2.58
CA GLN A 224 5.40 24.71 3.08
C GLN A 224 4.88 25.25 4.42
N TYR A 225 5.62 24.95 5.48
CA TYR A 225 5.58 25.68 6.75
C TYR A 225 7.01 26.07 7.11
#